data_AF-A0A9P8KQ30-F1
#
_entry.id   AF-A0A9P8KQ30-F1
#
_cell.length_a   1.000
_cell.length_b   1.000
_cell.length_c   1.000
_cell.angle_alpha   90.00
_cell.angle_beta   90.00
_cell.angle_gamma   90.00
#
_symmetry.space_group_name_H-M   'P 1'
#
loop_
_entity.id
_entity.type
_entity.pdbx_description
1 polymer ?
#
loop_
_entity_poly.entity_id
_entity_poly.type
_entity_poly.pdbx_seq_one_letter_code
_entity_poly.pdbx_strand_id
1 'polypeptide(L)'
;MLFSFSQGLLALAFVVCFCEAGPTPQLQWDPDTISSCMEWIDNVGDETCEYVRDMFKISPEDFHTWNPSVGLDCKPWNIQSYCILTKERWASFKSTRSVSMSKTTSISTSTSVSTHVPSPTAWEALGCYTDNVPDLPVLEYKYSKDGGDPALKISSCQSTCWAASRKRDVLYAGVKEGNQCWCGSFVGGETSRNQTDCNIPCSGDKTQICGGKGRINVFAPITTSQPSFMFPTTTSVSATATTAKSSSASTGTTATATSTLGTVVNTATPDSGAIRFRPMFQVFN
;
A
#
# COMPACT_ATOMS: atom_id res chain seq x y z
N MET A 1 -0.53 11.01 -48.41
CA MET A 1 -0.54 12.42 -48.01
C MET A 1 -1.02 12.46 -46.56
N LEU A 2 -0.16 13.02 -45.72
CA LEU A 2 -0.23 13.35 -44.29
C LEU A 2 -1.60 13.27 -43.59
N PHE A 3 -1.70 12.55 -42.46
CA PHE A 3 -2.38 13.02 -41.23
C PHE A 3 -1.93 12.22 -39.98
N SER A 4 -1.24 12.95 -39.08
CA SER A 4 -1.15 12.89 -37.61
C SER A 4 -1.18 11.55 -36.85
N PHE A 5 0.00 11.13 -36.36
CA PHE A 5 0.16 10.22 -35.22
C PHE A 5 0.10 11.03 -33.92
N SER A 6 -1.01 10.99 -33.20
CA SER A 6 -1.11 11.47 -31.81
C SER A 6 -2.33 10.81 -31.18
N GLN A 7 -2.21 10.36 -29.93
CA GLN A 7 -3.21 9.65 -29.12
C GLN A 7 -3.23 8.12 -29.29
N GLY A 8 -2.19 7.44 -28.79
CA GLY A 8 -2.20 5.98 -28.64
C GLY A 8 -1.28 5.40 -27.58
N LEU A 9 -0.53 6.22 -26.82
CA LEU A 9 0.54 5.74 -25.93
C LEU A 9 0.33 6.04 -24.43
N LEU A 10 -0.84 6.51 -24.02
CA LEU A 10 -1.05 7.07 -22.67
C LEU A 10 -1.54 6.06 -21.60
N ALA A 11 -1.91 4.84 -21.96
CA ALA A 11 -2.60 3.92 -21.03
C ALA A 11 -1.74 2.79 -20.43
N LEU A 12 -0.42 2.77 -20.65
CA LEU A 12 0.44 1.62 -20.28
C LEU A 12 1.53 1.93 -19.24
N ALA A 13 1.46 3.06 -18.54
CA ALA A 13 2.50 3.43 -17.55
C ALA A 13 2.06 3.48 -16.08
N PHE A 14 0.81 3.11 -15.75
CA PHE A 14 0.32 3.20 -14.36
C PHE A 14 0.51 1.92 -13.52
N VAL A 15 1.20 0.90 -14.03
CA VAL A 15 1.36 -0.41 -13.34
C VAL A 15 2.82 -0.73 -13.01
N VAL A 16 3.56 0.25 -12.51
CA VAL A 16 4.85 -0.03 -11.85
C VAL A 16 4.89 0.75 -10.54
N CYS A 17 4.61 0.01 -9.46
CA CYS A 17 5.05 0.20 -8.07
C CYS A 17 5.33 1.64 -7.60
N PHE A 18 4.50 2.21 -6.72
CA PHE A 18 4.97 3.18 -5.74
C PHE A 18 4.25 3.01 -4.40
N CYS A 19 4.99 2.58 -3.39
CA CYS A 19 4.64 2.80 -1.99
C CYS A 19 4.88 4.26 -1.55
N GLU A 20 5.17 5.18 -2.48
CA GLU A 20 5.60 6.56 -2.18
C GLU A 20 4.62 7.64 -2.61
N ALA A 21 3.52 7.27 -3.28
CA ALA A 21 2.46 8.22 -3.59
C ALA A 21 1.34 8.14 -2.54
N GLY A 22 0.93 9.28 -1.98
CA GLY A 22 -0.09 9.35 -0.94
C GLY A 22 -0.87 10.67 -0.89
N PRO A 23 -1.97 10.72 -0.10
CA PRO A 23 -2.85 11.89 -0.02
C PRO A 23 -2.22 13.07 0.71
N THR A 24 -1.10 12.87 1.40
CA THR A 24 -0.38 13.89 2.16
C THR A 24 1.12 13.75 1.96
N PRO A 25 1.86 14.85 1.77
CA PRO A 25 3.32 14.80 1.63
C PRO A 25 3.96 14.37 2.96
N GLN A 26 4.94 13.46 2.91
CA GLN A 26 5.72 13.06 4.08
C GLN A 26 7.06 13.79 4.19
N LEU A 27 7.53 14.41 3.11
CA LEU A 27 8.72 15.26 3.10
C LEU A 27 8.33 16.74 3.09
N GLN A 28 9.33 17.63 3.22
CA GLN A 28 9.14 19.05 2.93
C GLN A 28 8.60 19.20 1.50
N TRP A 29 7.78 20.21 1.24
CA TRP A 29 7.33 20.55 -0.11
C TRP A 29 7.45 22.06 -0.34
N ASP A 30 7.28 22.48 -1.58
CA ASP A 30 7.25 23.89 -1.94
C ASP A 30 5.97 24.56 -1.41
N PRO A 31 6.05 25.64 -0.61
CA PRO A 31 4.86 26.32 -0.10
C PRO A 31 3.94 26.84 -1.21
N ASP A 32 4.46 27.07 -2.43
CA ASP A 32 3.69 27.52 -3.58
C ASP A 32 3.10 26.36 -4.41
N THR A 33 3.27 25.10 -3.98
CA THR A 33 2.60 23.94 -4.59
C THR A 33 1.09 24.16 -4.61
N ILE A 34 0.45 23.80 -5.73
CA ILE A 34 -0.96 24.07 -5.97
C ILE A 34 -1.87 23.57 -4.83
N SER A 35 -2.73 24.45 -4.33
CA SER A 35 -3.62 24.16 -3.19
C SER A 35 -4.69 23.08 -3.47
N SER A 36 -4.95 22.78 -4.74
CA SER A 36 -5.87 21.73 -5.16
C SER A 36 -5.22 20.35 -5.28
N CYS A 37 -3.98 20.20 -4.83
CA CYS A 37 -3.31 18.90 -4.83
C CYS A 37 -4.11 17.86 -4.03
N MET A 38 -4.25 16.68 -4.62
CA MET A 38 -4.94 15.53 -4.03
C MET A 38 -4.00 14.36 -3.76
N GLU A 39 -2.95 14.23 -4.57
CA GLU A 39 -1.99 13.14 -4.49
C GLU A 39 -0.57 13.68 -4.61
N TRP A 40 0.29 13.19 -3.74
CA TRP A 40 1.69 13.58 -3.59
C TRP A 40 2.56 12.38 -3.89
N ILE A 41 3.77 12.62 -4.38
CA ILE A 41 4.87 11.64 -4.36
C ILE A 41 5.98 12.17 -3.47
N ASP A 42 6.54 11.32 -2.63
CA ASP A 42 7.68 11.64 -1.77
C ASP A 42 9.00 11.27 -2.46
N ASN A 43 9.62 12.22 -3.17
CA ASN A 43 10.89 11.96 -3.85
C ASN A 43 12.04 11.85 -2.84
N VAL A 44 12.50 10.62 -2.58
CA VAL A 44 13.69 10.35 -1.75
C VAL A 44 15.01 10.37 -2.54
N GLY A 45 14.94 10.59 -3.86
CA GLY A 45 16.09 10.75 -4.75
C GLY A 45 16.51 9.49 -5.52
N ASP A 46 15.70 8.44 -5.48
CA ASP A 46 15.84 7.20 -6.23
C ASP A 46 15.23 7.27 -7.64
N GLU A 47 14.33 8.23 -7.88
CA GLU A 47 13.61 8.40 -9.14
C GLU A 47 13.86 9.76 -9.81
N THR A 48 13.81 9.79 -11.14
CA THR A 48 13.96 11.05 -11.89
C THR A 48 12.63 11.76 -12.06
N CYS A 49 12.66 13.09 -12.14
CA CYS A 49 11.49 13.91 -12.43
C CYS A 49 10.77 13.48 -13.73
N GLU A 50 11.53 13.18 -14.78
CA GLU A 50 11.01 12.73 -16.06
C GLU A 50 10.29 11.39 -15.92
N TYR A 51 10.86 10.46 -15.15
CA TYR A 51 10.25 9.16 -14.90
C TYR A 51 8.92 9.30 -14.16
N VAL A 52 8.88 10.08 -13.09
CA VAL A 52 7.65 10.37 -12.33
C VAL A 52 6.59 10.98 -13.24
N ARG A 53 6.95 12.01 -14.03
CA ARG A 53 6.00 12.65 -14.94
C ARG A 53 5.50 11.70 -16.02
N ASP A 54 6.36 10.86 -16.59
CA ASP A 54 5.99 9.89 -17.62
C ASP A 54 5.11 8.77 -17.06
N MET A 55 5.32 8.38 -15.81
CA MET A 55 4.50 7.42 -15.09
C MET A 55 3.08 7.97 -14.89
N PHE A 56 2.96 9.16 -14.30
CA PHE A 56 1.68 9.80 -14.00
C PHE A 56 1.08 10.56 -15.20
N LYS A 57 1.72 10.45 -16.36
CA LYS A 57 1.34 11.09 -17.62
C LYS A 57 1.12 12.59 -17.47
N ILE A 58 2.00 13.27 -16.74
CA ILE A 58 1.93 14.71 -16.44
C ILE A 58 2.79 15.47 -17.45
N SER A 59 2.20 16.45 -18.13
CA SER A 59 2.98 17.32 -19.03
C SER A 59 3.97 18.19 -18.22
N PRO A 60 5.04 18.72 -18.83
CA PRO A 60 5.96 19.62 -18.12
C PRO A 60 5.24 20.85 -17.58
N GLU A 61 4.29 21.38 -18.34
CA GLU A 61 3.54 22.58 -18.01
C GLU A 61 2.62 22.32 -16.83
N ASP A 62 1.90 21.20 -16.85
CA ASP A 62 1.03 20.78 -15.73
C ASP A 62 1.86 20.56 -14.47
N PHE A 63 2.98 19.83 -14.57
CA PHE A 63 3.83 19.52 -13.42
C PHE A 63 4.47 20.77 -12.81
N HIS A 64 4.94 21.71 -13.65
CA HIS A 64 5.45 23.01 -13.21
C HIS A 64 4.34 23.88 -12.61
N THR A 65 3.14 23.86 -13.20
CA THR A 65 1.99 24.59 -12.67
C THR A 65 1.61 24.09 -11.28
N TRP A 66 1.74 22.78 -11.03
CA TRP A 66 1.42 22.20 -9.73
C TRP A 66 2.56 22.34 -8.74
N ASN A 67 3.81 22.34 -9.22
CA ASN A 67 5.03 22.41 -8.41
C ASN A 67 5.96 23.51 -8.96
N PRO A 68 5.74 24.80 -8.61
CA PRO A 68 6.47 25.92 -9.19
C PRO A 68 8.00 25.86 -9.00
N SER A 69 8.47 25.23 -7.93
CA SER A 69 9.89 24.93 -7.67
C SER A 69 10.58 24.07 -8.72
N VAL A 70 9.85 23.35 -9.57
CA VAL A 70 10.40 22.49 -10.62
C VAL A 70 10.22 23.16 -11.97
N GLY A 71 11.32 23.50 -12.64
CA GLY A 71 11.29 24.03 -14.01
C GLY A 71 10.72 23.04 -15.03
N LEU A 72 10.35 23.55 -16.20
CA LEU A 72 9.85 22.73 -17.32
C LEU A 72 10.88 21.68 -17.79
N ASP A 73 12.16 21.93 -17.54
CA ASP A 73 13.29 21.03 -17.78
C ASP A 73 13.58 20.09 -16.59
N CYS A 74 12.63 19.96 -15.66
CA CYS A 74 12.74 19.10 -14.48
C CYS A 74 13.86 19.52 -13.50
N LYS A 75 14.21 20.81 -13.48
CA LYS A 75 15.27 21.33 -12.60
C LYS A 75 14.82 22.56 -11.82
N PRO A 76 15.22 22.69 -10.53
CA PRO A 76 15.90 21.67 -9.72
C PRO A 76 14.97 20.49 -9.37
N TRP A 77 15.55 19.29 -9.24
CA TRP A 77 14.86 18.08 -8.74
C TRP A 77 15.44 17.72 -7.37
N ASN A 78 14.78 18.20 -6.32
CA ASN A 78 15.24 18.08 -4.95
C ASN A 78 14.56 16.91 -4.25
N ILE A 79 15.18 16.42 -3.17
CA ILE A 79 14.54 15.49 -2.24
C ILE A 79 13.46 16.26 -1.48
N GLN A 80 12.21 16.09 -1.88
CA GLN A 80 11.02 16.76 -1.34
C GLN A 80 9.76 16.08 -1.89
N SER A 81 8.58 16.43 -1.37
CA SER A 81 7.32 15.95 -1.92
C SER A 81 6.85 16.81 -3.09
N TYR A 82 6.20 16.18 -4.06
CA TYR A 82 5.66 16.83 -5.26
C TYR A 82 4.22 16.43 -5.52
N CYS A 83 3.40 17.37 -5.94
CA CYS A 83 2.04 17.12 -6.36
C CYS A 83 1.99 16.39 -7.71
N ILE A 84 1.25 15.29 -7.79
CA ILE A 84 1.11 14.47 -9.01
C ILE A 84 -0.34 14.34 -9.50
N LEU A 85 -1.33 14.76 -8.70
CA LEU A 85 -2.74 14.80 -9.10
C LEU A 85 -3.49 15.94 -8.41
N THR A 86 -4.32 16.66 -9.16
CA THR A 86 -5.16 17.75 -8.64
C THR A 86 -6.66 17.43 -8.72
N LYS A 87 -7.47 18.18 -7.98
CA LYS A 87 -8.94 18.10 -7.99
C LYS A 87 -9.53 18.29 -9.38
N GLU A 88 -9.00 19.24 -10.15
CA GLU A 88 -9.49 19.59 -11.48
C GLU A 88 -9.20 18.47 -12.48
N ARG A 89 -8.00 17.90 -12.39
CA ARG A 89 -7.58 16.78 -13.23
C ARG A 89 -8.40 15.53 -12.93
N TRP A 90 -8.62 15.23 -11.65
CA TRP A 90 -9.51 14.16 -11.22
C TRP A 90 -10.95 14.35 -11.70
N ALA A 91 -11.49 15.57 -11.62
CA ALA A 91 -12.82 15.89 -12.14
C ALA A 91 -12.92 15.71 -13.66
N SER A 92 -11.88 16.06 -14.40
CA SER A 92 -11.80 15.92 -15.86
C SER A 92 -11.80 14.45 -16.28
N PHE A 93 -11.08 13.59 -15.55
CA PHE A 93 -11.13 12.13 -15.75
C PHE A 93 -12.52 11.55 -15.48
N LYS A 94 -13.20 12.02 -14.41
CA LYS A 94 -14.58 11.61 -14.11
C LYS A 94 -15.59 12.09 -15.17
N SER A 95 -15.41 13.29 -15.69
CA SER A 95 -16.30 13.90 -16.70
C SER A 95 -16.20 13.20 -18.06
N THR A 96 -14.99 12.90 -18.51
CA THR A 96 -14.72 12.22 -19.79
C THR A 96 -15.36 10.83 -19.86
N ARG A 97 -15.53 10.16 -18.72
CA ARG A 97 -16.16 8.83 -18.63
C ARG A 97 -17.70 8.87 -18.73
N SER A 98 -18.31 10.06 -18.68
CA SER A 98 -19.77 10.25 -18.71
C SER A 98 -20.33 10.50 -20.12
N VAL A 99 -19.48 10.68 -21.14
CA VAL A 99 -19.89 10.96 -22.53
C VAL A 99 -19.30 9.93 -23.48
N SER A 100 -19.88 8.72 -23.55
CA SER A 100 -19.88 7.90 -24.79
C SER A 100 -20.72 6.64 -24.61
N MET A 101 -21.98 6.68 -25.05
CA MET A 101 -22.77 5.49 -25.36
C MET A 101 -23.64 5.82 -26.58
N SER A 102 -23.12 5.56 -27.78
CA SER A 102 -23.96 5.47 -28.98
C SER A 102 -23.37 4.48 -29.99
N LYS A 103 -24.11 3.36 -30.06
CA LYS A 103 -24.26 2.29 -31.04
C LYS A 103 -23.64 2.49 -32.44
N THR A 104 -22.73 1.59 -32.81
CA THR A 104 -22.50 1.19 -34.21
C THR A 104 -22.26 -0.33 -34.30
N THR A 105 -22.88 -0.92 -35.32
CA THR A 105 -23.07 -2.34 -35.63
C THR A 105 -21.77 -3.09 -35.95
N SER A 106 -21.75 -4.36 -35.54
CA SER A 106 -20.69 -5.36 -35.68
C SER A 106 -20.39 -5.81 -37.11
N ILE A 107 -19.10 -5.91 -37.45
CA ILE A 107 -18.58 -6.85 -38.46
C ILE A 107 -17.37 -7.58 -37.84
N SER A 108 -17.44 -8.90 -37.87
CA SER A 108 -16.47 -9.84 -37.29
C SER A 108 -15.38 -10.18 -38.31
N THR A 109 -14.11 -9.94 -37.99
CA THR A 109 -12.99 -10.88 -38.21
C THR A 109 -11.67 -10.25 -37.80
N SER A 110 -11.02 -10.86 -36.80
CA SER A 110 -9.62 -11.30 -36.82
C SER A 110 -9.06 -11.37 -35.39
N THR A 111 -8.23 -12.39 -35.21
CA THR A 111 -7.59 -12.90 -34.01
C THR A 111 -6.89 -11.79 -33.22
N SER A 112 -7.41 -11.45 -32.04
CA SER A 112 -6.79 -10.48 -31.13
C SER A 112 -5.96 -11.21 -30.07
N VAL A 113 -4.66 -10.92 -30.05
CA VAL A 113 -3.83 -11.19 -28.88
C VAL A 113 -4.23 -10.16 -27.82
N SER A 114 -4.89 -10.63 -26.76
CA SER A 114 -5.37 -9.82 -25.65
C SER A 114 -4.18 -9.22 -24.87
N THR A 115 -4.07 -7.90 -24.86
CA THR A 115 -3.13 -7.13 -24.01
C THR A 115 -3.64 -6.96 -22.57
N HIS A 116 -4.71 -7.66 -22.19
CA HIS A 116 -5.27 -7.62 -20.83
C HIS A 116 -4.32 -8.29 -19.83
N VAL A 117 -4.24 -7.73 -18.61
CA VAL A 117 -3.46 -8.28 -17.49
C VAL A 117 -3.81 -9.77 -17.31
N PRO A 118 -2.82 -10.68 -17.23
CA PRO A 118 -3.10 -12.10 -17.08
C PRO A 118 -3.99 -12.34 -15.86
N SER A 119 -4.80 -13.40 -15.93
CA SER A 119 -5.58 -13.82 -14.77
C SER A 119 -4.67 -13.97 -13.55
N PRO A 120 -5.04 -13.40 -12.39
CA PRO A 120 -4.29 -13.58 -11.16
C PRO A 120 -4.10 -15.06 -10.90
N THR A 121 -2.86 -15.46 -10.62
CA THR A 121 -2.52 -16.82 -10.22
C THR A 121 -3.00 -17.07 -8.78
N ALA A 122 -3.02 -16.01 -7.97
CA ALA A 122 -3.52 -16.00 -6.61
C ALA A 122 -3.98 -14.58 -6.22
N TRP A 123 -4.50 -14.45 -5.00
CA TRP A 123 -4.84 -13.17 -4.39
C TRP A 123 -4.17 -13.07 -3.02
N GLU A 124 -3.52 -11.94 -2.77
CA GLU A 124 -2.93 -11.61 -1.47
C GLU A 124 -3.95 -10.83 -0.62
N ALA A 125 -4.06 -11.16 0.66
CA ALA A 125 -4.87 -10.38 1.59
C ALA A 125 -4.05 -9.21 2.12
N LEU A 126 -4.44 -7.99 1.76
CA LEU A 126 -3.79 -6.77 2.27
C LEU A 126 -4.26 -6.40 3.68
N GLY A 127 -5.37 -7.00 4.13
CA GLY A 127 -5.88 -6.86 5.49
C GLY A 127 -7.18 -6.07 5.60
N CYS A 128 -7.49 -5.69 6.83
CA CYS A 128 -8.69 -4.97 7.22
C CYS A 128 -8.44 -3.46 7.21
N TYR A 129 -9.32 -2.70 6.56
CA TYR A 129 -9.27 -1.25 6.41
C TYR A 129 -10.50 -0.59 7.03
N THR A 130 -10.33 0.66 7.47
CA THR A 130 -11.42 1.48 8.00
C THR A 130 -12.21 2.09 6.84
N ASP A 131 -13.51 1.76 6.74
CA ASP A 131 -14.39 2.19 5.64
C ASP A 131 -15.73 2.70 6.18
N ASN A 132 -15.63 3.70 7.04
CA ASN A 132 -16.74 4.33 7.78
C ASN A 132 -17.11 5.72 7.24
N VAL A 133 -16.43 6.22 6.20
CA VAL A 133 -16.70 7.51 5.55
C VAL A 133 -17.32 7.23 4.18
N PRO A 134 -18.65 7.40 4.00
CA PRO A 134 -19.32 7.05 2.75
C PRO A 134 -18.80 7.79 1.51
N ASP A 135 -18.32 9.02 1.68
CA ASP A 135 -17.81 9.86 0.58
C ASP A 135 -16.36 9.53 0.18
N LEU A 136 -15.66 8.73 0.98
CA LEU A 136 -14.26 8.32 0.78
C LEU A 136 -14.11 6.80 0.98
N PRO A 137 -14.73 5.99 0.10
CA PRO A 137 -14.65 4.55 0.23
C PRO A 137 -13.23 4.05 -0.06
N VAL A 138 -12.80 3.02 0.67
CA VAL A 138 -11.50 2.37 0.47
C VAL A 138 -11.33 1.81 -0.95
N LEU A 139 -12.42 1.29 -1.54
CA LEU A 139 -12.47 0.86 -2.93
C LEU A 139 -13.59 1.59 -3.66
N GLU A 140 -13.33 2.03 -4.88
CA GLU A 140 -14.19 2.99 -5.59
C GLU A 140 -15.56 2.43 -6.01
N TYR A 141 -15.65 1.14 -6.34
CA TYR A 141 -16.80 0.60 -7.06
C TYR A 141 -17.45 -0.57 -6.34
N LYS A 142 -18.68 -0.37 -5.86
CA LYS A 142 -19.54 -1.46 -5.42
C LYS A 142 -20.08 -2.25 -6.62
N TYR A 143 -19.82 -3.55 -6.66
CA TYR A 143 -20.31 -4.45 -7.70
C TYR A 143 -21.52 -5.28 -7.26
N SER A 144 -21.70 -5.49 -5.95
CA SER A 144 -22.95 -6.08 -5.45
C SER A 144 -24.12 -5.10 -5.64
N LYS A 145 -25.28 -5.64 -6.01
CA LYS A 145 -26.55 -4.90 -6.09
C LYS A 145 -26.95 -4.27 -4.75
N ASP A 146 -27.97 -3.41 -4.79
CA ASP A 146 -28.61 -2.90 -3.57
C ASP A 146 -29.16 -4.06 -2.72
N GLY A 147 -28.93 -3.98 -1.42
CA GLY A 147 -29.16 -5.09 -0.47
C GLY A 147 -28.04 -6.15 -0.41
N GLY A 148 -27.04 -6.07 -1.29
CA GLY A 148 -25.89 -6.98 -1.30
C GLY A 148 -26.12 -8.29 -2.06
N ASP A 149 -25.07 -9.11 -2.10
CA ASP A 149 -25.09 -10.46 -2.64
C ASP A 149 -25.37 -11.46 -1.50
N PRO A 150 -26.50 -12.19 -1.52
CA PRO A 150 -26.81 -13.19 -0.48
C PRO A 150 -25.92 -14.43 -0.54
N ALA A 151 -25.17 -14.64 -1.63
CA ALA A 151 -24.28 -15.78 -1.84
C ALA A 151 -22.81 -15.36 -1.97
N LEU A 152 -22.44 -14.20 -1.41
CA LEU A 152 -21.08 -13.67 -1.50
C LEU A 152 -20.05 -14.64 -0.92
N LYS A 153 -19.01 -14.91 -1.69
CA LYS A 153 -17.77 -15.56 -1.27
C LYS A 153 -16.60 -14.65 -1.64
N ILE A 154 -15.49 -14.74 -0.93
CA ILE A 154 -14.29 -13.93 -1.23
C ILE A 154 -13.82 -14.20 -2.67
N SER A 155 -13.75 -15.47 -3.07
CA SER A 155 -13.32 -15.89 -4.42
C SER A 155 -14.27 -15.41 -5.53
N SER A 156 -15.57 -15.34 -5.24
CA SER A 156 -16.56 -14.80 -6.18
C SER A 156 -16.34 -13.30 -6.40
N CYS A 157 -16.05 -12.55 -5.33
CA CYS A 157 -15.77 -11.13 -5.43
C CYS A 157 -14.46 -10.86 -6.20
N GLN A 158 -13.40 -11.57 -5.86
CA GLN A 158 -12.11 -11.56 -6.58
C GLN A 158 -12.28 -11.81 -8.08
N SER A 159 -13.01 -12.87 -8.45
CA SER A 159 -13.31 -13.21 -9.85
C SER A 159 -14.09 -12.11 -10.56
N THR A 160 -15.03 -11.47 -9.84
CA THR A 160 -15.84 -10.36 -10.35
C THR A 160 -14.97 -9.14 -10.63
N CYS A 161 -14.08 -8.77 -9.70
CA CYS A 161 -13.16 -7.64 -9.87
C CYS A 161 -12.17 -7.89 -11.00
N TRP A 162 -11.63 -9.10 -11.12
CA TRP A 162 -10.80 -9.42 -12.27
C TRP A 162 -11.57 -9.39 -13.60
N ALA A 163 -12.79 -9.91 -13.66
CA ALA A 163 -13.61 -9.82 -14.87
C ALA A 163 -13.93 -8.35 -15.22
N ALA A 164 -14.13 -7.50 -14.21
CA ALA A 164 -14.32 -6.07 -14.36
C ALA A 164 -13.06 -5.34 -14.86
N SER A 165 -11.87 -5.84 -14.51
CA SER A 165 -10.58 -5.29 -14.95
C SER A 165 -10.44 -5.23 -16.49
N ARG A 166 -11.21 -6.04 -17.22
CA ARG A 166 -11.25 -6.04 -18.70
C ARG A 166 -11.93 -4.82 -19.30
N LYS A 167 -12.76 -4.14 -18.51
CA LYS A 167 -13.58 -3.01 -18.94
C LYS A 167 -13.23 -1.72 -18.23
N ARG A 168 -12.63 -1.80 -17.04
CA ARG A 168 -12.21 -0.69 -16.19
C ARG A 168 -10.92 -1.05 -15.49
N ASP A 169 -10.14 -0.07 -15.11
CA ASP A 169 -8.90 -0.30 -14.36
C ASP A 169 -9.21 -0.58 -12.88
N VAL A 170 -9.64 -1.79 -12.57
CA VAL A 170 -9.96 -2.23 -11.21
C VAL A 170 -9.32 -3.58 -10.96
N LEU A 171 -8.31 -3.61 -10.10
CA LEU A 171 -7.52 -4.82 -9.84
C LEU A 171 -7.69 -5.30 -8.40
N TYR A 172 -7.91 -4.37 -7.45
CA TYR A 172 -8.17 -4.72 -6.07
C TYR A 172 -9.60 -5.22 -5.89
N ALA A 173 -9.77 -6.21 -5.03
CA ALA A 173 -11.05 -6.72 -4.60
C ALA A 173 -11.23 -6.46 -3.11
N GLY A 174 -12.46 -6.22 -2.67
CA GLY A 174 -12.76 -6.05 -1.27
C GLY A 174 -14.16 -6.48 -0.90
N VAL A 175 -14.30 -6.94 0.33
CA VAL A 175 -15.54 -7.48 0.88
C VAL A 175 -15.92 -6.74 2.14
N LYS A 176 -17.18 -6.29 2.19
CA LYS A 176 -17.70 -5.39 3.22
C LYS A 176 -19.06 -5.86 3.72
N GLU A 177 -19.33 -5.64 5.01
CA GLU A 177 -20.64 -5.90 5.66
C GLU A 177 -21.18 -7.33 5.44
N GLY A 178 -20.31 -8.31 5.16
CA GLY A 178 -20.68 -9.71 4.94
C GLY A 178 -21.26 -10.03 3.56
N ASN A 179 -21.78 -9.05 2.82
CA ASN A 179 -22.53 -9.28 1.59
C ASN A 179 -22.24 -8.29 0.47
N GLN A 180 -21.24 -7.41 0.59
CA GLN A 180 -20.90 -6.46 -0.46
C GLN A 180 -19.54 -6.76 -1.05
N CYS A 181 -19.49 -6.86 -2.37
CA CYS A 181 -18.27 -6.89 -3.17
C CYS A 181 -17.97 -5.50 -3.72
N TRP A 182 -16.72 -5.08 -3.55
CA TRP A 182 -16.18 -3.82 -4.00
C TRP A 182 -14.90 -4.07 -4.80
N CYS A 183 -14.66 -3.25 -5.81
CA CYS A 183 -13.46 -3.28 -6.62
C CYS A 183 -12.87 -1.87 -6.74
N GLY A 184 -11.55 -1.75 -6.84
CA GLY A 184 -10.87 -0.47 -6.96
C GLY A 184 -9.63 -0.53 -7.84
N SER A 185 -9.27 0.61 -8.42
CA SER A 185 -7.98 0.82 -9.10
C SER A 185 -6.85 0.90 -8.08
N PHE A 186 -7.15 1.43 -6.89
CA PHE A 186 -6.24 1.61 -5.77
C PHE A 186 -6.95 1.26 -4.44
N VAL A 187 -6.20 1.27 -3.35
CA VAL A 187 -6.70 1.07 -1.99
C VAL A 187 -6.56 2.38 -1.23
N GLY A 188 -7.69 3.03 -0.92
CA GLY A 188 -7.73 4.26 -0.13
C GLY A 188 -7.89 4.01 1.37
N GLY A 189 -7.76 5.06 2.17
CA GLY A 189 -8.01 5.02 3.62
C GLY A 189 -6.90 4.35 4.42
N GLU A 190 -7.14 4.22 5.73
CA GLU A 190 -6.16 3.65 6.68
C GLU A 190 -6.48 2.18 7.00
N THR A 191 -5.42 1.42 7.27
CA THR A 191 -5.56 0.08 7.86
C THR A 191 -6.27 0.19 9.22
N SER A 192 -7.13 -0.79 9.52
CA SER A 192 -7.81 -0.86 10.81
C SER A 192 -6.79 -1.06 11.92
N ARG A 193 -6.84 -0.22 12.95
CA ARG A 193 -6.01 -0.36 14.17
C ARG A 193 -6.13 -1.75 14.79
N ASN A 194 -7.29 -2.37 14.64
CA ASN A 194 -7.51 -3.76 15.00
C ASN A 194 -7.98 -4.56 13.78
N GLN A 195 -7.16 -5.52 13.37
CA GLN A 195 -7.46 -6.39 12.23
C GLN A 195 -8.65 -7.33 12.51
N THR A 196 -8.96 -7.62 13.78
CA THR A 196 -10.12 -8.44 14.15
C THR A 196 -11.46 -7.69 14.05
N ASP A 197 -11.45 -6.39 13.73
CA ASP A 197 -12.70 -5.63 13.50
C ASP A 197 -13.38 -6.08 12.19
N CYS A 198 -12.62 -6.66 11.26
CA CYS A 198 -13.17 -7.43 10.17
C CYS A 198 -13.52 -8.83 10.72
N ASN A 199 -14.75 -9.00 11.18
CA ASN A 199 -15.25 -10.22 11.82
C ASN A 199 -16.63 -10.67 11.33
N ILE A 200 -17.16 -10.06 10.27
CA ILE A 200 -18.48 -10.41 9.74
C ILE A 200 -18.32 -11.57 8.75
N PRO A 201 -18.98 -12.73 8.96
CA PRO A 201 -18.91 -13.84 8.02
C PRO A 201 -19.57 -13.51 6.68
N CYS A 202 -19.04 -14.08 5.59
CA CYS A 202 -19.64 -13.91 4.27
C CYS A 202 -21.06 -14.50 4.21
N SER A 203 -21.91 -13.93 3.37
CA SER A 203 -23.29 -14.38 3.20
C SER A 203 -23.36 -15.78 2.56
N GLY A 204 -22.51 -16.07 1.57
CA GLY A 204 -22.45 -17.34 0.86
C GLY A 204 -21.45 -18.37 1.41
N ASP A 205 -20.61 -17.99 2.37
CA ASP A 205 -19.69 -18.90 3.07
C ASP A 205 -19.36 -18.39 4.48
N LYS A 206 -19.94 -19.04 5.50
CA LYS A 206 -19.77 -18.62 6.91
C LYS A 206 -18.39 -18.92 7.50
N THR A 207 -17.55 -19.66 6.78
CA THR A 207 -16.17 -19.93 7.20
C THR A 207 -15.21 -18.80 6.80
N GLN A 208 -15.64 -17.93 5.90
CA GLN A 208 -14.87 -16.79 5.40
C GLN A 208 -15.36 -15.48 6.02
N ILE A 209 -14.44 -14.52 6.17
CA ILE A 209 -14.73 -13.21 6.77
C ILE A 209 -14.80 -12.13 5.69
N CYS A 210 -15.97 -11.52 5.53
CA CYS A 210 -16.29 -10.53 4.51
C CYS A 210 -16.40 -9.11 5.09
N GLY A 211 -15.31 -8.63 5.69
CA GLY A 211 -15.22 -7.29 6.27
C GLY A 211 -15.82 -7.22 7.67
N GLY A 212 -16.30 -6.04 8.03
CA GLY A 212 -16.84 -5.73 9.35
C GLY A 212 -17.73 -4.50 9.31
N LYS A 213 -18.27 -4.08 10.46
CA LYS A 213 -19.11 -2.89 10.55
C LYS A 213 -18.27 -1.64 10.23
N GLY A 214 -18.51 -1.00 9.09
CA GLY A 214 -17.64 0.08 8.60
C GLY A 214 -16.17 -0.36 8.42
N ARG A 215 -15.97 -1.64 8.05
CA ARG A 215 -14.66 -2.23 7.74
C ARG A 215 -14.74 -3.04 6.46
N ILE A 216 -13.63 -3.06 5.74
CA ILE A 216 -13.48 -3.80 4.50
C ILE A 216 -12.20 -4.62 4.53
N ASN A 217 -12.29 -5.89 4.15
CA ASN A 217 -11.09 -6.69 3.86
C ASN A 217 -10.71 -6.45 2.40
N VAL A 218 -9.44 -6.14 2.13
CA VAL A 218 -8.93 -5.82 0.79
C VAL A 218 -7.94 -6.89 0.32
N PHE A 219 -7.98 -7.19 -0.98
CA PHE A 219 -7.16 -8.19 -1.64
C PHE A 219 -6.53 -7.63 -2.92
N ALA A 220 -5.25 -7.94 -3.12
CA ALA A 220 -4.51 -7.62 -4.32
C ALA A 220 -4.33 -8.86 -5.21
N PRO A 221 -4.37 -8.74 -6.54
CA PRO A 221 -4.08 -9.86 -7.44
C PRO A 221 -2.57 -10.13 -7.50
N ILE A 222 -2.17 -11.40 -7.47
CA ILE A 222 -0.79 -11.83 -7.71
C ILE A 222 -0.71 -12.31 -9.16
N THR A 223 0.04 -11.61 -10.01
CA THR A 223 0.32 -12.01 -11.40
C THR A 223 1.76 -12.46 -11.57
N THR A 224 1.97 -13.64 -12.14
CA THR A 224 3.31 -14.15 -12.46
C THR A 224 3.84 -13.46 -13.72
N SER A 225 4.21 -12.17 -13.64
CA SER A 225 4.76 -11.43 -14.77
C SER A 225 5.89 -10.48 -14.35
N GLN A 226 6.97 -11.02 -13.76
CA GLN A 226 8.35 -10.54 -13.96
C GLN A 226 9.35 -11.61 -13.46
N PRO A 227 10.51 -11.81 -14.11
CA PRO A 227 11.55 -12.72 -13.63
C PRO A 227 12.13 -12.16 -12.33
N SER A 228 12.16 -12.98 -11.29
CA SER A 228 12.88 -12.72 -10.06
C SER A 228 14.36 -12.44 -10.38
N PHE A 229 14.80 -11.19 -10.25
CA PHE A 229 16.21 -10.92 -10.02
C PHE A 229 16.56 -11.52 -8.66
N MET A 230 17.17 -12.69 -8.68
CA MET A 230 17.88 -13.22 -7.52
C MET A 230 18.94 -12.19 -7.13
N PHE A 231 18.72 -11.48 -6.02
CA PHE A 231 19.82 -10.76 -5.38
C PHE A 231 20.80 -11.81 -4.83
N PRO A 232 22.09 -11.79 -5.20
CA PRO A 232 23.08 -12.60 -4.52
C PRO A 232 23.25 -12.03 -3.10
N THR A 233 22.87 -12.82 -2.09
CA THR A 233 23.19 -12.56 -0.69
C THR A 233 24.71 -12.50 -0.55
N THR A 234 25.26 -11.29 -0.49
CA THR A 234 26.65 -11.09 -0.08
C THR A 234 26.71 -11.24 1.43
N THR A 235 27.03 -12.45 1.86
CA THR A 235 27.33 -12.79 3.24
C THR A 235 28.59 -12.05 3.65
N SER A 236 28.45 -10.91 4.34
CA SER A 236 29.60 -10.24 4.96
C SER A 236 30.02 -11.03 6.20
N VAL A 237 30.99 -11.93 6.02
CA VAL A 237 31.80 -12.48 7.11
C VAL A 237 32.61 -11.34 7.74
N SER A 238 32.22 -10.93 8.95
CA SER A 238 33.08 -10.12 9.80
C SER A 238 34.01 -11.06 10.57
N ALA A 239 35.24 -11.18 10.07
CA ALA A 239 36.34 -11.82 10.77
C ALA A 239 36.90 -10.83 11.80
N THR A 240 36.66 -11.08 13.09
CA THR A 240 37.45 -10.47 14.16
C THR A 240 38.58 -11.43 14.52
N ALA A 241 39.79 -11.09 14.04
CA ALA A 241 41.02 -11.75 14.43
C ALA A 241 41.79 -10.85 15.40
N THR A 242 42.05 -11.37 16.62
CA THR A 242 43.22 -11.22 17.53
C THR A 242 42.73 -11.37 18.98
N THR A 243 43.41 -12.01 19.94
CA THR A 243 44.80 -12.48 20.05
C THR A 243 44.82 -13.67 21.02
N ALA A 244 45.71 -14.63 20.77
CA ALA A 244 45.97 -15.77 21.64
C ALA A 244 46.83 -15.37 22.86
N LYS A 245 46.53 -15.95 24.02
CA LYS A 245 47.54 -16.25 25.05
C LYS A 245 47.28 -17.63 25.66
N SER A 246 48.15 -18.56 25.30
CA SER A 246 48.26 -19.94 25.82
C SER A 246 48.67 -19.92 27.30
N SER A 247 48.10 -20.73 28.18
CA SER A 247 48.57 -22.06 28.67
C SER A 247 48.10 -22.12 30.15
N SER A 248 47.71 -23.21 30.81
CA SER A 248 48.14 -24.61 30.75
C SER A 248 47.19 -25.50 31.59
N ALA A 249 46.96 -26.72 31.10
CA ALA A 249 46.89 -28.01 31.80
C ALA A 249 46.24 -28.18 33.20
N SER A 250 45.12 -28.92 33.21
CA SER A 250 45.02 -30.30 33.73
C SER A 250 44.28 -30.60 35.06
N THR A 251 43.39 -31.61 34.92
CA THR A 251 43.04 -32.71 35.83
C THR A 251 42.25 -32.48 37.13
N GLY A 252 41.17 -33.27 37.28
CA GLY A 252 40.98 -34.04 38.51
C GLY A 252 39.66 -33.88 39.27
N THR A 253 38.69 -34.74 38.93
CA THR A 253 38.00 -35.65 39.89
C THR A 253 37.11 -35.07 41.01
N THR A 254 35.81 -35.33 40.84
CA THR A 254 34.86 -35.96 41.78
C THR A 254 34.90 -35.60 43.28
N ALA A 255 33.78 -35.08 43.80
CA ALA A 255 33.16 -35.61 45.02
C ALA A 255 31.72 -35.09 45.20
N THR A 256 30.79 -36.02 45.09
CA THR A 256 29.42 -35.97 45.62
C THR A 256 29.46 -35.95 47.15
N ALA A 257 28.67 -35.09 47.80
CA ALA A 257 28.09 -35.40 49.11
C ALA A 257 26.85 -34.53 49.40
N THR A 258 25.70 -35.22 49.36
CA THR A 258 24.41 -34.92 49.96
C THR A 258 24.53 -34.60 51.46
N SER A 259 23.69 -33.70 52.02
CA SER A 259 22.76 -34.01 53.13
C SER A 259 22.17 -32.77 53.84
N THR A 260 20.83 -32.73 53.83
CA THR A 260 19.88 -32.40 54.92
C THR A 260 19.73 -31.00 55.54
N LEU A 261 18.52 -30.47 55.34
CA LEU A 261 17.48 -30.08 56.32
C LEU A 261 17.85 -29.16 57.50
N GLY A 262 17.14 -28.02 57.58
CA GLY A 262 17.07 -27.17 58.77
C GLY A 262 16.23 -25.92 58.56
N THR A 263 14.91 -26.08 58.70
CA THR A 263 13.86 -25.04 58.66
C THR A 263 13.95 -24.07 59.83
N VAL A 264 13.92 -22.75 59.62
CA VAL A 264 13.46 -21.76 60.64
C VAL A 264 12.73 -20.58 59.99
N VAL A 265 11.40 -20.63 60.14
CA VAL A 265 10.41 -19.59 60.55
C VAL A 265 10.62 -18.10 60.16
N ASN A 266 9.58 -17.63 59.44
CA ASN A 266 9.00 -16.28 59.26
C ASN A 266 9.44 -15.11 60.16
N THR A 267 9.57 -13.92 59.53
CA THR A 267 8.84 -12.70 59.93
C THR A 267 8.70 -11.75 58.73
N ALA A 268 7.58 -11.04 58.66
CA ALA A 268 7.12 -10.26 57.51
C ALA A 268 7.31 -8.74 57.70
N THR A 269 7.45 -8.03 56.56
CA THR A 269 7.11 -6.59 56.25
C THR A 269 7.95 -5.47 56.91
N PRO A 270 8.00 -4.20 56.40
CA PRO A 270 7.06 -3.54 55.46
C PRO A 270 7.64 -2.51 54.42
N ASP A 271 6.75 -2.10 53.50
CA ASP A 271 6.48 -0.74 52.95
C ASP A 271 7.42 0.08 52.01
N SER A 272 6.76 0.58 50.95
CA SER A 272 6.79 1.88 50.22
C SER A 272 8.05 2.75 50.04
N GLY A 273 8.12 3.38 48.85
CA GLY A 273 8.77 4.69 48.70
C GLY A 273 9.20 5.08 47.28
N ALA A 274 8.33 5.79 46.55
CA ALA A 274 8.67 6.54 45.35
C ALA A 274 9.46 7.82 45.70
N ILE A 275 10.49 8.23 44.95
CA ILE A 275 10.88 9.65 44.78
C ILE A 275 11.52 9.90 43.40
N ARG A 276 11.05 11.00 42.80
CA ARG A 276 11.47 11.73 41.59
C ARG A 276 12.90 12.26 41.67
N PHE A 277 13.56 12.42 40.51
CA PHE A 277 14.51 13.52 40.30
C PHE A 277 14.40 14.10 38.87
N ARG A 278 13.91 15.35 38.81
CA ARG A 278 14.32 16.42 37.88
C ARG A 278 14.77 17.57 38.80
N PRO A 279 15.84 18.32 38.52
CA PRO A 279 15.76 19.56 37.70
C PRO A 279 17.09 19.84 36.94
N MET A 280 17.33 20.85 36.10
CA MET A 280 17.16 22.32 36.09
C MET A 280 17.28 22.81 34.62
N PHE A 281 16.50 23.76 34.07
CA PHE A 281 16.54 25.25 34.20
C PHE A 281 17.86 25.86 33.67
N GLN A 282 17.96 26.91 32.84
CA GLN A 282 17.23 28.18 32.60
C GLN A 282 17.44 28.64 31.12
N VAL A 283 16.48 29.26 30.40
CA VAL A 283 15.98 30.67 30.39
C VAL A 283 17.03 31.73 30.05
N PHE A 284 16.74 32.55 29.03
CA PHE A 284 16.77 34.04 28.93
C PHE A 284 16.54 34.38 27.45
N ASN A 285 15.78 35.38 27.00
CA ASN A 285 14.82 36.32 27.56
C ASN A 285 13.98 36.81 26.36
#